data_AF-A0A5C4NLQ2-F1
#
_entry.id   AF-A0A5C4NLQ2-F1
#
_cell.length_a   1.000
_cell.length_b   1.000
_cell.length_c   1.000
_cell.angle_alpha   90.00
_cell.angle_beta   90.00
_cell.angle_gamma   90.00
#
_symmetry.space_group_name_H-M   'P 1'
#
loop_
_entity.id
_entity.type
_entity.pdbx_description
1 polymer ?
#
loop_
_entity_poly.entity_id
_entity_poly.type
_entity_poly.pdbx_seq_one_letter_code
_entity_poly.pdbx_strand_id
1 'polypeptide(L)'
;MTISESTTLFHKKKVVQYDPDIALQSGQDIVYRLSLEYDDKRKMPDLITGFLEKTDKNVLEALIIGMWGDPYEAGADEVIAALISHAPQLPNLRALFIGDMTYEECEISWIVQGSYKPLLDAFPQLEELRIRGGNELTVEPFAHQNLRKFTIESGGLDQKIAQALAQSSMPKLEYLELWLGTDDYGFSGDVALYQKVLAQLATPTLRYLGLRDAQIADELAVWLANEPLLSTVETLDLSLGTLGDVGAEALLQGTQLGNLKRMDLSHHYISEANQEKLNALPFPVRLDDPQEDDEEDDEVYRYVAVGE
;
A
#
# COMPACT_ATOMS: atom_id res chain seq x y z
N MET A 1 1.70 6.10 15.61
CA MET A 1 2.40 6.07 14.32
C MET A 1 1.62 5.16 13.38
N THR A 2 1.54 5.50 12.10
CA THR A 2 0.64 4.86 11.14
C THR A 2 0.98 3.39 10.81
N ILE A 3 2.19 2.93 11.19
CA ILE A 3 2.67 1.55 11.05
C ILE A 3 3.14 0.92 12.38
N SER A 4 2.65 1.39 13.54
CA SER A 4 3.06 0.84 14.85
C SER A 4 2.34 -0.44 15.26
N GLU A 5 1.24 -0.80 14.61
CA GLU A 5 0.45 -1.98 14.95
C GLU A 5 0.45 -3.00 13.81
N SER A 6 0.51 -4.28 14.16
CA SER A 6 0.39 -5.36 13.18
C SER A 6 -0.98 -5.34 12.50
N THR A 7 -1.02 -5.75 11.24
CA THR A 7 -2.27 -5.86 10.50
C THR A 7 -3.23 -6.82 11.21
N THR A 8 -4.45 -6.37 11.49
CA THR A 8 -5.47 -7.17 12.22
C THR A 8 -6.52 -7.79 11.29
N LEU A 9 -6.69 -7.23 10.09
CA LEU A 9 -7.61 -7.71 9.06
C LEU A 9 -6.92 -7.65 7.68
N PHE A 10 -6.98 -8.74 6.93
CA PHE A 10 -6.51 -8.77 5.55
C PHE A 10 -7.40 -9.70 4.72
N HIS A 11 -7.75 -9.28 3.51
CA HIS A 11 -8.66 -10.03 2.65
C HIS A 11 -9.99 -10.43 3.34
N LYS A 12 -10.55 -9.52 4.16
CA LYS A 12 -11.75 -9.72 5.00
C LYS A 12 -11.65 -10.85 6.03
N LYS A 13 -10.43 -11.32 6.33
CA LYS A 13 -10.12 -12.36 7.30
C LYS A 13 -9.33 -11.77 8.46
N LYS A 14 -9.57 -12.27 9.67
CA LYS A 14 -8.82 -11.89 10.85
C LYS A 14 -7.39 -12.43 10.74
N VAL A 15 -6.41 -11.58 11.02
CA VAL A 15 -5.01 -11.99 11.03
C VAL A 15 -4.69 -12.76 12.30
N VAL A 16 -3.95 -13.86 12.15
CA VAL A 16 -3.44 -14.70 13.22
C VAL A 16 -1.95 -14.91 12.99
N GLN A 17 -1.12 -14.62 14.00
CA GLN A 17 0.30 -14.94 13.94
C GLN A 17 0.48 -16.46 13.91
N TYR A 18 1.25 -16.96 12.95
CA TYR A 18 1.61 -18.37 12.88
C TYR A 18 2.72 -18.68 13.88
N ASP A 19 2.51 -19.75 14.64
CA ASP A 19 3.48 -20.35 15.52
C ASP A 19 3.59 -21.84 15.17
N PRO A 20 4.77 -22.34 14.74
CA PRO A 20 4.97 -23.74 14.40
C PRO A 20 4.68 -24.74 15.52
N ASP A 21 4.75 -24.30 16.78
CA ASP A 21 4.54 -25.16 17.96
C ASP A 21 3.07 -25.21 18.39
N ILE A 22 2.22 -24.36 17.81
CA ILE A 22 0.78 -24.30 18.07
C ILE A 22 0.01 -24.96 16.94
N ALA A 23 -1.02 -25.74 17.28
CA ALA A 23 -1.91 -26.34 16.30
C ALA A 23 -2.66 -25.26 15.49
N LEU A 24 -2.76 -25.46 14.17
CA LEU A 24 -3.50 -24.54 13.31
C LEU A 24 -4.96 -24.46 13.74
N GLN A 25 -5.46 -23.23 13.88
CA GLN A 25 -6.86 -22.93 14.04
C GLN A 25 -7.65 -23.37 12.79
N SER A 26 -8.84 -23.92 13.02
CA SER A 26 -9.77 -24.30 11.96
C SER A 26 -10.79 -23.18 11.75
N GLY A 27 -10.91 -22.69 10.53
CA GLY A 27 -11.86 -21.63 10.16
C GLY A 27 -11.52 -20.99 8.83
N GLN A 28 -12.54 -20.61 8.06
CA GLN A 28 -12.35 -19.91 6.78
C GLN A 28 -12.18 -18.39 6.96
N ASP A 29 -12.37 -17.86 8.17
CA ASP A 29 -12.36 -16.42 8.45
C ASP A 29 -11.01 -15.89 8.97
N ILE A 30 -9.94 -16.70 8.88
CA ILE A 30 -8.60 -16.33 9.32
C ILE A 30 -7.59 -16.34 8.18
N VAL A 31 -6.57 -15.52 8.32
CA VAL A 31 -5.36 -15.53 7.50
C VAL A 31 -4.15 -15.58 8.42
N TYR A 32 -3.18 -16.41 8.08
CA TYR A 32 -1.95 -16.53 8.85
C TYR A 32 -0.92 -15.48 8.42
N ARG A 33 -0.29 -14.86 9.41
CA ARG A 33 0.93 -14.07 9.26
C ARG A 33 2.12 -14.91 9.68
N LEU A 34 3.05 -15.14 8.77
CA LEU A 34 4.31 -15.84 9.02
C LEU A 34 5.39 -14.79 9.24
N SER A 35 6.07 -14.83 10.38
CA SER A 35 7.14 -13.90 10.72
C SER A 35 8.24 -14.65 11.45
N LEU A 36 9.48 -14.22 11.22
CA LEU A 36 10.65 -14.59 11.99
C LEU A 36 11.03 -13.43 12.93
N GLU A 37 11.88 -13.74 13.89
CA GLU A 37 12.56 -12.75 14.74
C GLU A 37 14.03 -12.63 14.28
N TYR A 38 14.73 -11.57 14.69
CA TYR A 38 16.12 -11.33 14.31
C TYR A 38 17.10 -12.43 14.72
N ASP A 39 16.86 -13.10 15.86
CA ASP A 39 17.71 -14.18 16.36
C ASP A 39 17.24 -15.58 15.91
N ASP A 40 16.23 -15.64 15.03
CA ASP A 40 15.73 -16.89 14.49
C ASP A 40 16.76 -17.52 13.55
N LYS A 41 17.05 -18.81 13.77
CA LYS A 41 18.00 -19.57 12.94
C LYS A 41 17.36 -20.14 11.68
N ARG A 42 16.03 -20.11 11.60
CA ARG A 42 15.27 -20.57 10.44
C ARG A 42 15.35 -19.53 9.34
N LYS A 43 15.24 -19.96 8.09
CA LYS A 43 14.97 -19.06 6.98
C LYS A 43 13.47 -19.00 6.68
N MET A 44 13.01 -17.89 6.13
CA MET A 44 11.60 -17.73 5.77
C MET A 44 11.09 -18.84 4.81
N PRO A 45 11.86 -19.32 3.81
CA PRO A 45 11.47 -20.48 3.01
C PRO A 45 11.18 -21.75 3.82
N ASP A 46 11.91 -22.00 4.91
CA ASP A 46 11.68 -23.16 5.78
C ASP A 46 10.37 -22.99 6.57
N LEU A 47 10.10 -21.77 7.05
CA LEU A 47 8.86 -21.45 7.76
C LEU A 47 7.63 -21.59 6.86
N ILE A 48 7.71 -21.10 5.62
CA ILE A 48 6.67 -21.26 4.60
C ILE A 48 6.42 -22.74 4.32
N THR A 49 7.49 -23.52 4.08
CA THR A 49 7.36 -24.96 3.80
C THR A 49 6.70 -25.69 4.97
N GLY A 50 7.16 -25.47 6.20
CA GLY A 50 6.60 -26.10 7.39
C GLY A 50 5.14 -25.70 7.66
N PHE A 51 4.74 -24.47 7.38
CA PHE A 51 3.34 -24.03 7.44
C PHE A 51 2.48 -24.76 6.41
N LEU A 52 2.96 -24.84 5.16
CA LEU A 52 2.24 -25.47 4.05
C LEU A 52 2.12 -26.99 4.18
N GLU A 53 3.01 -27.65 4.92
CA GLU A 53 2.89 -29.08 5.27
C GLU A 53 1.75 -29.35 6.27
N LYS A 54 1.43 -28.38 7.12
CA LYS A 54 0.37 -28.49 8.14
C LYS A 54 -0.99 -27.97 7.67
N THR A 55 -1.01 -27.19 6.60
CA THR A 55 -2.19 -26.48 6.09
C THR A 55 -2.90 -27.27 4.99
N ASP A 56 -4.23 -27.26 4.97
CA ASP A 56 -4.99 -27.69 3.79
C ASP A 56 -4.88 -26.62 2.69
N LYS A 57 -3.97 -26.88 1.76
CA LYS A 57 -3.66 -25.99 0.64
C LYS A 57 -4.85 -25.73 -0.29
N ASN A 58 -5.86 -26.59 -0.29
CA ASN A 58 -7.06 -26.41 -1.12
C ASN A 58 -8.00 -25.35 -0.57
N VAL A 59 -7.86 -24.92 0.68
CA VAL A 59 -8.70 -23.87 1.29
C VAL A 59 -7.90 -22.64 1.68
N LEU A 60 -6.59 -22.61 1.41
CA LEU A 60 -5.74 -21.46 1.68
C LEU A 60 -5.99 -20.35 0.64
N GLU A 61 -6.69 -19.31 1.06
CA GLU A 61 -7.06 -18.18 0.19
C GLU A 61 -6.16 -16.96 0.34
N ALA A 62 -5.52 -16.79 1.49
CA ALA A 62 -4.69 -15.64 1.78
C ALA A 62 -3.47 -16.03 2.63
N LEU A 63 -2.38 -15.30 2.48
CA LEU A 63 -1.18 -15.44 3.30
C LEU A 63 -0.50 -14.08 3.49
N ILE A 64 0.01 -13.84 4.69
CA ILE A 64 0.79 -12.65 5.02
C ILE A 64 2.21 -13.09 5.41
N ILE A 65 3.21 -12.39 4.88
CA ILE A 65 4.60 -12.51 5.27
C ILE A 65 4.99 -11.24 6.02
N GLY A 66 5.33 -11.40 7.30
CA GLY A 66 5.92 -10.36 8.15
C GLY A 66 7.43 -10.30 7.98
N MET A 67 8.15 -10.08 9.09
CA MET A 67 9.61 -10.02 9.10
C MET A 67 10.23 -11.36 8.67
N TRP A 68 11.25 -11.33 7.80
CA TRP A 68 11.88 -12.53 7.23
C TRP A 68 13.30 -12.79 7.74
N GLY A 69 13.62 -12.29 8.93
CA GLY A 69 14.94 -12.41 9.58
C GLY A 69 15.60 -11.04 9.65
N ASP A 70 16.56 -10.78 8.74
CA ASP A 70 17.27 -9.51 8.62
C ASP A 70 16.76 -8.70 7.41
N PRO A 71 15.58 -8.04 7.48
CA PRO A 71 14.92 -7.42 6.32
C PRO A 71 15.64 -6.21 5.72
N TYR A 72 16.66 -5.69 6.40
CA TYR A 72 17.52 -4.60 5.92
C TYR A 72 18.80 -5.11 5.22
N GLU A 73 19.13 -6.41 5.32
CA GLU A 73 20.26 -7.04 4.63
C GLU A 73 19.82 -8.02 3.55
N ALA A 74 18.76 -8.80 3.82
CA ALA A 74 18.21 -9.79 2.91
C ALA A 74 16.88 -9.32 2.32
N GLY A 75 16.78 -9.35 1.00
CA GLY A 75 15.56 -8.97 0.28
C GLY A 75 14.46 -10.03 0.30
N ALA A 76 13.27 -9.64 -0.16
CA ALA A 76 12.11 -10.52 -0.29
C ALA A 76 12.26 -11.61 -1.39
N ASP A 77 13.34 -11.65 -2.17
CA ASP A 77 13.52 -12.61 -3.27
C ASP A 77 13.50 -14.07 -2.81
N GLU A 78 14.12 -14.42 -1.67
CA GLU A 78 14.06 -15.80 -1.13
C GLU A 78 12.62 -16.17 -0.74
N VAL A 79 11.86 -15.21 -0.19
CA VAL A 79 10.44 -15.38 0.15
C VAL A 79 9.61 -15.62 -1.11
N ILE A 80 9.79 -14.76 -2.12
CA ILE A 80 9.07 -14.84 -3.39
C ILE A 80 9.38 -16.16 -4.11
N ALA A 81 10.63 -16.57 -4.16
CA ALA A 81 11.04 -17.86 -4.75
C ALA A 81 10.38 -19.05 -4.02
N ALA A 82 10.31 -19.02 -2.69
CA ALA A 82 9.65 -20.05 -1.90
C ALA A 82 8.14 -20.13 -2.21
N LEU A 83 7.45 -18.98 -2.29
CA LEU A 83 6.03 -18.93 -2.67
C LEU A 83 5.80 -19.49 -4.08
N ILE A 84 6.61 -19.06 -5.06
CA ILE A 84 6.53 -19.54 -6.45
C ILE A 84 6.72 -21.05 -6.53
N SER A 85 7.69 -21.62 -5.81
CA SER A 85 7.94 -23.07 -5.82
C SER A 85 6.73 -23.90 -5.33
N HIS A 86 5.88 -23.31 -4.49
CA HIS A 86 4.67 -23.93 -3.96
C HIS A 86 3.40 -23.57 -4.76
N ALA A 87 3.46 -22.61 -5.67
CA ALA A 87 2.29 -22.11 -6.41
C ALA A 87 1.42 -23.20 -7.06
N PRO A 88 1.96 -24.28 -7.68
CA PRO A 88 1.13 -25.35 -8.26
C PRO A 88 0.25 -26.08 -7.24
N GLN A 89 0.58 -26.00 -5.95
CA GLN A 89 -0.13 -26.64 -4.86
C GLN A 89 -1.12 -25.70 -4.16
N LEU A 90 -1.19 -24.43 -4.56
CA LEU A 90 -1.99 -23.37 -3.93
C LEU A 90 -3.11 -22.88 -4.87
N PRO A 91 -4.02 -23.75 -5.33
CA PRO A 91 -4.98 -23.41 -6.40
C PRO A 91 -5.96 -22.31 -6.01
N ASN A 92 -6.19 -22.12 -4.71
CA ASN A 92 -7.16 -21.18 -4.17
C ASN A 92 -6.57 -19.93 -3.53
N LEU A 93 -5.25 -19.72 -3.61
CA LEU A 93 -4.63 -18.49 -3.13
C LEU A 93 -5.09 -17.30 -3.98
N ARG A 94 -5.61 -16.26 -3.31
CA ARG A 94 -6.15 -15.02 -3.90
C ARG A 94 -5.54 -13.77 -3.30
N ALA A 95 -4.94 -13.83 -2.12
CA ALA A 95 -4.38 -12.64 -1.48
C ALA A 95 -3.00 -12.87 -0.88
N LEU A 96 -2.09 -11.93 -1.13
CA LEU A 96 -0.75 -11.90 -0.58
C LEU A 96 -0.43 -10.51 -0.02
N PHE A 97 0.11 -10.49 1.19
CA PHE A 97 0.77 -9.31 1.74
C PHE A 97 2.20 -9.68 2.10
N ILE A 98 3.18 -9.04 1.45
CA ILE A 98 4.60 -9.24 1.70
C ILE A 98 5.19 -8.00 2.38
N GLY A 99 5.84 -8.20 3.51
CA GLY A 99 6.50 -7.15 4.29
C GLY A 99 5.61 -6.52 5.35
N ASP A 100 4.63 -7.25 5.92
CA ASP A 100 3.79 -6.74 7.03
C ASP A 100 4.63 -6.58 8.31
N MET A 101 5.50 -5.56 8.33
CA MET A 101 6.40 -5.24 9.42
C MET A 101 5.94 -3.95 10.10
N THR A 102 5.95 -3.94 11.43
CA THR A 102 5.75 -2.70 12.20
C THR A 102 7.03 -1.87 12.21
N TYR A 103 6.91 -0.61 12.60
CA TYR A 103 8.07 0.27 12.83
C TYR A 103 9.11 -0.36 13.78
N GLU A 104 8.68 -1.05 14.83
CA GLU A 104 9.59 -1.71 15.78
C GLU A 104 10.30 -2.94 15.18
N GLU A 105 9.68 -3.61 14.21
CA GLU A 105 10.28 -4.76 13.52
C GLU A 105 11.28 -4.30 12.46
N CYS A 106 10.90 -3.33 11.61
CA CYS A 106 11.80 -2.70 10.66
C CYS A 106 11.15 -1.41 10.13
N GLU A 107 11.91 -0.32 10.16
CA GLU A 107 11.56 0.92 9.48
C GLU A 107 11.29 0.66 7.99
N ILE A 108 10.23 1.27 7.44
CA ILE A 108 9.72 1.01 6.08
C ILE A 108 10.73 1.33 4.99
N SER A 109 11.57 2.33 5.20
CA SER A 109 12.65 2.75 4.30
C SER A 109 13.79 1.75 4.26
N TRP A 110 13.92 0.89 5.27
CA TRP A 110 14.97 -0.12 5.37
C TRP A 110 14.55 -1.49 4.84
N ILE A 111 13.25 -1.73 4.66
CA ILE A 111 12.74 -3.03 4.18
C ILE A 111 13.18 -3.28 2.74
N VAL A 112 14.17 -4.17 2.57
CA VAL A 112 14.69 -4.60 1.26
C VAL A 112 13.70 -5.54 0.59
N GLN A 113 13.15 -5.15 -0.55
CA GLN A 113 12.20 -5.93 -1.32
C GLN A 113 12.90 -6.82 -2.36
N GLY A 114 12.25 -7.08 -3.49
CA GLY A 114 12.74 -7.93 -4.56
C GLY A 114 11.93 -7.73 -5.84
N SER A 115 12.01 -8.67 -6.78
CA SER A 115 11.25 -8.63 -8.04
C SER A 115 9.88 -9.30 -7.92
N TYR A 116 8.81 -8.55 -8.22
CA TYR A 116 7.44 -9.03 -8.08
C TYR A 116 6.80 -9.58 -9.36
N LYS A 117 7.40 -9.36 -10.53
CA LYS A 117 6.87 -9.89 -11.79
C LYS A 117 6.78 -11.44 -11.80
N PRO A 118 7.79 -12.19 -11.33
CA PRO A 118 7.71 -13.65 -11.25
C PRO A 118 6.59 -14.14 -10.32
N LEU A 119 6.34 -13.42 -9.21
CA LEU A 119 5.25 -13.73 -8.28
C LEU A 119 3.88 -13.59 -8.97
N LEU A 120 3.66 -12.47 -9.65
CA LEU A 120 2.43 -12.21 -10.40
C LEU A 120 2.18 -13.25 -11.49
N ASP A 121 3.23 -13.70 -12.17
CA ASP A 121 3.12 -14.74 -13.20
C ASP A 121 2.77 -16.13 -12.61
N ALA A 122 3.31 -16.44 -11.42
CA ALA A 122 3.06 -17.71 -10.74
C ALA A 122 1.67 -17.80 -10.11
N PHE A 123 1.04 -16.66 -9.77
CA PHE A 123 -0.27 -16.58 -9.13
C PHE A 123 -1.31 -15.85 -9.98
N PRO A 124 -1.69 -16.35 -11.17
CA PRO A 124 -2.57 -15.64 -12.11
C PRO A 124 -4.01 -15.42 -11.60
N GLN A 125 -4.39 -16.07 -10.49
CA GLN A 125 -5.68 -15.91 -9.84
C GLN A 125 -5.65 -14.92 -8.67
N LEU A 126 -4.52 -14.25 -8.41
CA LEU A 126 -4.39 -13.28 -7.33
C LEU A 126 -5.38 -12.11 -7.51
N GLU A 127 -6.11 -11.79 -6.45
CA GLU A 127 -7.09 -10.71 -6.37
C GLU A 127 -6.60 -9.53 -5.53
N GLU A 128 -5.71 -9.76 -4.56
CA GLU A 128 -5.21 -8.73 -3.66
C GLU A 128 -3.70 -8.91 -3.43
N LEU A 129 -2.93 -7.88 -3.78
CA LEU A 129 -1.49 -7.82 -3.50
C LEU A 129 -1.19 -6.54 -2.72
N ARG A 130 -0.59 -6.69 -1.55
CA ARG A 130 -0.05 -5.60 -0.74
C ARG A 130 1.45 -5.81 -0.54
N ILE A 131 2.21 -4.74 -0.68
CA ILE A 131 3.66 -4.71 -0.54
C ILE A 131 3.99 -3.57 0.41
N ARG A 132 4.85 -3.81 1.41
CA ARG A 132 5.34 -2.75 2.31
C ARG A 132 6.86 -2.74 2.32
N GLY A 133 7.43 -1.57 2.05
CA GLY A 133 8.86 -1.37 1.80
C GLY A 133 9.11 -1.00 0.35
N GLY A 134 9.92 0.04 0.13
CA GLY A 134 10.31 0.51 -1.20
C GLY A 134 11.75 0.20 -1.59
N ASN A 135 12.60 -0.13 -0.63
CA ASN A 135 14.03 -0.32 -0.88
C ASN A 135 14.24 -1.56 -1.77
N GLU A 136 15.02 -1.41 -2.84
CA GLU A 136 15.24 -2.44 -3.88
C GLU A 136 13.97 -3.07 -4.49
N LEU A 137 12.79 -2.46 -4.29
CA LEU A 137 11.55 -2.93 -4.90
C LEU A 137 11.67 -2.86 -6.42
N THR A 138 11.38 -3.98 -7.09
CA THR A 138 11.33 -4.03 -8.56
C THR A 138 10.00 -4.58 -9.02
N VAL A 139 9.35 -3.82 -9.91
CA VAL A 139 8.14 -4.22 -10.61
C VAL A 139 8.36 -3.96 -12.09
N GLU A 140 8.47 -5.01 -12.88
CA GLU A 140 8.43 -4.90 -14.35
C GLU A 140 6.98 -4.76 -14.83
N PRO A 141 6.73 -4.15 -16.01
CA PRO A 141 5.37 -4.08 -16.57
C PRO A 141 4.69 -5.44 -16.66
N PHE A 142 3.42 -5.49 -16.24
CA PHE A 142 2.66 -6.74 -16.16
C PHE A 142 1.20 -6.58 -16.60
N ALA A 143 0.55 -7.70 -16.92
CA ALA A 143 -0.89 -7.75 -17.15
C ALA A 143 -1.51 -8.83 -16.26
N HIS A 144 -2.30 -8.44 -15.26
CA HIS A 144 -2.88 -9.37 -14.29
C HIS A 144 -4.41 -9.32 -14.32
N GLN A 145 -5.04 -10.40 -14.79
CA GLN A 145 -6.47 -10.41 -15.15
C GLN A 145 -7.43 -10.42 -13.96
N ASN A 146 -6.92 -10.74 -12.76
CA ASN A 146 -7.75 -10.93 -11.58
C ASN A 146 -7.42 -9.99 -10.43
N LEU A 147 -6.39 -9.13 -10.54
CA LEU A 147 -6.07 -8.19 -9.46
C LEU A 147 -7.20 -7.17 -9.34
N ARG A 148 -7.72 -7.04 -8.12
CA ARG A 148 -8.78 -6.13 -7.70
C ARG A 148 -8.27 -5.12 -6.69
N LYS A 149 -7.30 -5.50 -5.87
CA LYS A 149 -6.62 -4.57 -4.96
C LYS A 149 -5.12 -4.63 -5.13
N PHE A 150 -4.51 -3.47 -5.29
CA PHE A 150 -3.07 -3.33 -5.41
C PHE A 150 -2.61 -2.19 -4.51
N THR A 151 -1.75 -2.51 -3.55
CA THR A 151 -1.22 -1.58 -2.56
C THR A 151 0.29 -1.67 -2.50
N ILE A 152 0.96 -0.51 -2.58
CA ILE A 152 2.38 -0.36 -2.25
C ILE A 152 2.52 0.69 -1.16
N GLU A 153 3.15 0.31 -0.06
CA GLU A 153 3.50 1.16 1.06
C GLU A 153 5.00 1.40 1.03
N SER A 154 5.44 2.65 0.94
CA SER A 154 6.84 3.04 0.86
C SER A 154 7.02 4.38 1.52
N GLY A 155 8.15 4.57 2.21
CA GLY A 155 8.60 5.89 2.68
C GLY A 155 9.16 6.77 1.56
N GLY A 156 9.40 6.20 0.38
CA GLY A 156 9.79 6.90 -0.86
C GLY A 156 9.68 5.99 -2.09
N LEU A 157 8.73 6.26 -2.99
CA LEU A 157 8.45 5.41 -4.15
C LEU A 157 9.31 5.80 -5.37
N ASP A 158 10.23 4.92 -5.78
CA ASP A 158 11.07 5.12 -6.99
C ASP A 158 10.17 5.28 -8.23
N GLN A 159 10.43 6.31 -9.03
CA GLN A 159 9.75 6.55 -10.31
C GLN A 159 9.71 5.35 -11.25
N LYS A 160 10.69 4.43 -11.19
CA LYS A 160 10.69 3.20 -12.00
C LYS A 160 9.46 2.34 -11.73
N ILE A 161 8.98 2.32 -10.48
CA ILE A 161 7.75 1.61 -10.10
C ILE A 161 6.55 2.25 -10.80
N ALA A 162 6.40 3.57 -10.69
CA ALA A 162 5.31 4.28 -11.33
C ALA A 162 5.39 4.18 -12.88
N GLN A 163 6.59 4.19 -13.47
CA GLN A 163 6.79 3.97 -14.91
C GLN A 163 6.36 2.57 -15.35
N ALA A 164 6.59 1.55 -14.53
CA ALA A 164 6.14 0.19 -14.81
C ALA A 164 4.62 0.06 -14.65
N LEU A 165 4.02 0.68 -13.63
CA LEU A 165 2.58 0.72 -13.45
C LEU A 165 1.87 1.44 -14.61
N ALA A 166 2.46 2.52 -15.13
CA ALA A 166 1.98 3.21 -16.33
C ALA A 166 2.07 2.37 -17.62
N GLN A 167 2.67 1.17 -17.56
CA GLN A 167 2.74 0.20 -18.65
C GLN A 167 2.05 -1.13 -18.29
N SER A 168 1.40 -1.20 -17.13
CA SER A 168 0.77 -2.42 -16.61
C SER A 168 -0.74 -2.42 -16.80
N SER A 169 -1.41 -3.56 -16.64
CA SER A 169 -2.86 -3.67 -16.78
C SER A 169 -3.47 -4.55 -15.70
N MET A 170 -4.50 -4.01 -15.04
CA MET A 170 -5.32 -4.69 -14.04
C MET A 170 -6.80 -4.41 -14.35
N PRO A 171 -7.40 -5.11 -15.33
CA PRO A 171 -8.72 -4.75 -15.87
C PRO A 171 -9.89 -4.87 -14.87
N LYS A 172 -9.66 -5.48 -13.70
CA LYS A 172 -10.66 -5.62 -12.62
C LYS A 172 -10.31 -4.79 -11.37
N LEU A 173 -9.38 -3.83 -11.49
CA LEU A 173 -8.93 -3.04 -10.35
C LEU A 173 -10.11 -2.30 -9.71
N GLU A 174 -10.27 -2.46 -8.41
CA GLU A 174 -11.29 -1.84 -7.56
C GLU A 174 -10.66 -0.92 -6.51
N TYR A 175 -9.40 -1.18 -6.14
CA TYR A 175 -8.65 -0.49 -5.10
C TYR A 175 -7.20 -0.30 -5.54
N LEU A 176 -6.79 0.97 -5.66
CA LEU A 176 -5.39 1.35 -5.87
C LEU A 176 -4.94 2.22 -4.72
N GLU A 177 -3.85 1.83 -4.06
CA GLU A 177 -3.22 2.62 -3.00
C GLU A 177 -1.70 2.63 -3.20
N LEU A 178 -1.14 3.82 -3.30
CA LEU A 178 0.30 4.03 -3.42
C LEU A 178 0.70 5.05 -2.36
N TRP A 179 1.63 4.67 -1.50
CA TRP A 179 2.30 5.61 -0.59
C TRP A 179 3.54 6.11 -1.32
N LEU A 180 3.56 7.43 -1.55
CA LEU A 180 4.56 8.02 -2.42
C LEU A 180 5.84 8.36 -1.67
N GLY A 181 5.70 8.72 -0.40
CA GLY A 181 6.79 9.08 0.47
C GLY A 181 7.41 10.45 0.19
N THR A 182 8.66 10.58 0.63
CA THR A 182 9.54 11.74 0.45
C THR A 182 10.83 11.35 -0.29
N ASP A 183 11.48 12.33 -0.90
CA ASP A 183 12.72 12.15 -1.65
C ASP A 183 13.91 11.77 -0.77
N ASP A 184 13.88 12.16 0.51
CA ASP A 184 14.81 11.71 1.56
C ASP A 184 14.88 10.17 1.65
N TYR A 185 13.78 9.48 1.34
CA TYR A 185 13.67 8.01 1.38
C TYR A 185 13.46 7.38 0.01
N GLY A 186 13.75 8.12 -1.08
CA GLY A 186 13.83 7.58 -2.44
C GLY A 186 12.67 7.90 -3.37
N PHE A 187 11.70 8.72 -2.94
CA PHE A 187 10.69 9.25 -3.86
C PHE A 187 11.38 10.02 -5.00
N SER A 188 10.95 9.76 -6.24
CA SER A 188 11.53 10.41 -7.42
C SER A 188 10.51 10.66 -8.52
N GLY A 189 9.23 10.65 -8.19
CA GLY A 189 8.12 10.89 -9.11
C GLY A 189 7.65 12.34 -9.17
N ASP A 190 6.73 12.62 -10.08
CA ASP A 190 6.02 13.90 -10.18
C ASP A 190 4.54 13.67 -10.55
N VAL A 191 3.72 14.73 -10.49
CA VAL A 191 2.29 14.64 -10.86
C VAL A 191 2.09 14.11 -12.28
N ALA A 192 2.96 14.47 -13.23
CA ALA A 192 2.85 14.03 -14.62
C ALA A 192 3.06 12.51 -14.77
N LEU A 193 3.87 11.91 -13.91
CA LEU A 193 4.04 10.46 -13.86
C LEU A 193 2.80 9.78 -13.30
N TYR A 194 2.21 10.29 -12.21
CA TYR A 194 1.00 9.70 -11.63
C TYR A 194 -0.24 9.90 -12.51
N GLN A 195 -0.29 10.97 -13.31
CA GLN A 195 -1.26 11.11 -14.40
C GLN A 195 -1.19 9.94 -15.38
N LYS A 196 0.01 9.51 -15.78
CA LYS A 196 0.20 8.36 -16.69
C LYS A 196 -0.20 7.05 -16.02
N VAL A 197 0.16 6.86 -14.75
CA VAL A 197 -0.25 5.68 -13.95
C VAL A 197 -1.77 5.59 -13.92
N LEU A 198 -2.44 6.68 -13.57
CA LEU A 198 -3.90 6.70 -13.43
C LEU A 198 -4.59 6.53 -14.78
N ALA A 199 -4.12 7.19 -15.84
CA ALA A 199 -4.64 6.99 -17.20
C ALA A 199 -4.55 5.53 -17.67
N GLN A 200 -3.52 4.79 -17.22
CA GLN A 200 -3.32 3.39 -17.57
C GLN A 200 -4.14 2.43 -16.69
N LEU A 201 -4.24 2.69 -15.38
CA LEU A 201 -4.85 1.78 -14.40
C LEU A 201 -6.31 2.09 -14.08
N ALA A 202 -6.82 3.25 -14.49
CA ALA A 202 -8.23 3.60 -14.33
C ALA A 202 -9.14 2.58 -15.01
N THR A 203 -10.07 2.03 -14.24
CA THR A 203 -11.09 1.10 -14.75
C THR A 203 -12.48 1.54 -14.31
N PRO A 204 -13.56 1.11 -15.00
CA PRO A 204 -14.93 1.34 -14.53
C PRO A 204 -15.26 0.68 -13.18
N THR A 205 -14.42 -0.25 -12.71
CA THR A 205 -14.58 -0.93 -11.41
C THR A 205 -13.82 -0.24 -10.28
N LEU A 206 -12.94 0.72 -10.56
CA LEU A 206 -12.17 1.42 -9.54
C LEU A 206 -13.12 2.19 -8.59
N ARG A 207 -12.99 1.94 -7.29
CA ARG A 207 -13.80 2.55 -6.23
C ARG A 207 -12.96 3.29 -5.20
N TYR A 208 -11.72 2.89 -5.02
CA TYR A 208 -10.78 3.53 -4.11
C TYR A 208 -9.52 3.95 -4.84
N LEU A 209 -9.16 5.22 -4.69
CA LEU A 209 -7.89 5.79 -5.12
C LEU A 209 -7.20 6.43 -3.92
N GLY A 210 -6.05 5.89 -3.55
CA GLY A 210 -5.16 6.45 -2.55
C GLY A 210 -3.81 6.83 -3.15
N LEU A 211 -3.46 8.11 -3.11
CA LEU A 211 -2.11 8.62 -3.32
C LEU A 211 -1.68 9.25 -2.01
N ARG A 212 -1.22 8.39 -1.11
CA ARG A 212 -1.02 8.69 0.30
C ARG A 212 0.43 9.04 0.58
N ASP A 213 0.66 9.58 1.77
CA ASP A 213 2.00 9.77 2.34
C ASP A 213 2.91 10.54 1.37
N ALA A 214 2.39 11.57 0.71
CA ALA A 214 3.08 12.22 -0.41
C ALA A 214 3.65 13.58 0.00
N GLN A 215 4.92 13.82 -0.30
CA GLN A 215 5.53 15.15 -0.17
C GLN A 215 4.94 16.18 -1.17
N ILE A 216 4.35 15.71 -2.27
CA ILE A 216 3.72 16.52 -3.34
C ILE A 216 2.19 16.56 -3.23
N ALA A 217 1.66 16.48 -2.01
CA ALA A 217 0.23 16.28 -1.77
C ALA A 217 -0.64 17.44 -2.29
N ASP A 218 -0.18 18.69 -2.18
CA ASP A 218 -0.89 19.86 -2.69
C ASP A 218 -1.02 19.81 -4.23
N GLU A 219 0.07 19.50 -4.93
CA GLU A 219 0.08 19.41 -6.39
C GLU A 219 -0.80 18.25 -6.91
N LEU A 220 -0.80 17.13 -6.19
CA LEU A 220 -1.71 16.02 -6.47
C LEU A 220 -3.17 16.44 -6.28
N ALA A 221 -3.50 17.12 -5.18
CA ALA A 221 -4.85 17.62 -4.92
C ALA A 221 -5.33 18.60 -5.99
N VAL A 222 -4.47 19.51 -6.46
CA VAL A 222 -4.77 20.45 -7.56
C VAL A 222 -5.13 19.72 -8.85
N TRP A 223 -4.35 18.70 -9.22
CA TRP A 223 -4.66 17.88 -10.39
C TRP A 223 -5.97 17.09 -10.20
N LEU A 224 -6.07 16.36 -9.09
CA LEU A 224 -7.17 15.45 -8.83
C LEU A 224 -8.52 16.16 -8.73
N ALA A 225 -8.57 17.39 -8.22
CA ALA A 225 -9.79 18.21 -8.17
C ALA A 225 -10.52 18.33 -9.53
N ASN A 226 -9.79 18.15 -10.64
CA ASN A 226 -10.30 18.21 -12.01
C ASN A 226 -10.24 16.87 -12.77
N GLU A 227 -9.80 15.79 -12.12
CA GLU A 227 -9.61 14.49 -12.77
C GLU A 227 -10.97 13.80 -13.02
N PRO A 228 -11.34 13.50 -14.28
CA PRO A 228 -12.64 12.89 -14.60
C PRO A 228 -12.91 11.57 -13.88
N LEU A 229 -11.87 10.80 -13.55
CA LEU A 229 -12.01 9.55 -12.79
C LEU A 229 -12.70 9.77 -11.44
N LEU A 230 -12.54 10.93 -10.79
CA LEU A 230 -13.18 11.21 -9.50
C LEU A 230 -14.71 11.21 -9.57
N SER A 231 -15.28 11.33 -10.76
CA SER A 231 -16.70 11.12 -10.99
C SER A 231 -17.13 9.65 -10.87
N THR A 232 -16.22 8.70 -10.64
CA THR A 232 -16.55 7.26 -10.57
C THR A 232 -16.03 6.56 -9.32
N VAL A 233 -15.00 7.09 -8.68
CA VAL A 233 -14.48 6.55 -7.42
C VAL A 233 -15.40 6.94 -6.26
N GLU A 234 -15.45 6.09 -5.25
CA GLU A 234 -16.24 6.31 -4.03
C GLU A 234 -15.39 6.87 -2.90
N THR A 235 -14.09 6.58 -2.89
CA THR A 235 -13.15 7.09 -1.89
C THR A 235 -11.92 7.67 -2.58
N LEU A 236 -11.60 8.91 -2.20
CA LEU A 236 -10.31 9.55 -2.44
C LEU A 236 -9.54 9.62 -1.12
N ASP A 237 -8.30 9.12 -1.11
CA ASP A 237 -7.41 9.17 0.04
C ASP A 237 -6.10 9.89 -0.33
N LEU A 238 -5.88 11.06 0.28
CA LEU A 238 -4.66 11.87 0.20
C LEU A 238 -4.05 12.06 1.61
N SER A 239 -4.37 11.16 2.53
CA SER A 239 -3.87 11.19 3.91
C SER A 239 -2.37 10.96 3.98
N LEU A 240 -1.78 11.26 5.15
CA LEU A 240 -0.38 11.01 5.52
C LEU A 240 0.64 11.92 4.83
N GLY A 241 0.21 12.79 3.92
CA GLY A 241 1.11 13.67 3.17
C GLY A 241 1.23 15.07 3.76
N THR A 242 1.85 15.94 2.98
CA THR A 242 2.11 17.35 3.31
C THR A 242 0.98 18.30 2.89
N LEU A 243 -0.25 17.78 2.78
CA LEU A 243 -1.40 18.48 2.21
C LEU A 243 -1.76 19.72 3.03
N GLY A 244 -1.76 20.90 2.42
CA GLY A 244 -2.08 22.17 3.07
C GLY A 244 -3.25 22.90 2.41
N ASP A 245 -3.31 24.21 2.67
CA ASP A 245 -4.40 25.07 2.21
C ASP A 245 -4.50 25.16 0.68
N VAL A 246 -3.38 25.07 -0.05
CA VAL A 246 -3.38 25.10 -1.52
C VAL A 246 -4.16 23.90 -2.08
N GLY A 247 -3.85 22.69 -1.61
CA GLY A 247 -4.55 21.48 -2.02
C GLY A 247 -5.99 21.44 -1.52
N ALA A 248 -6.24 21.86 -0.27
CA ALA A 248 -7.58 21.94 0.30
C ALA A 248 -8.51 22.87 -0.50
N GLU A 249 -8.03 24.07 -0.87
CA GLU A 249 -8.79 25.01 -1.69
C GLU A 249 -9.08 24.46 -3.08
N ALA A 250 -8.12 23.76 -3.70
CA ALA A 250 -8.35 23.13 -4.98
C ALA A 250 -9.43 22.04 -4.90
N LEU A 251 -9.41 21.19 -3.86
CA LEU A 251 -10.43 20.17 -3.63
C LEU A 251 -11.81 20.81 -3.40
N LEU A 252 -11.91 21.88 -2.60
CA LEU A 252 -13.16 22.61 -2.37
C LEU A 252 -13.76 23.20 -3.66
N GLN A 253 -12.91 23.56 -4.62
CA GLN A 253 -13.31 24.07 -5.94
C GLN A 253 -13.51 22.96 -6.97
N GLY A 254 -13.19 21.71 -6.63
CA GLY A 254 -13.26 20.56 -7.50
C GLY A 254 -14.67 20.26 -7.98
N THR A 255 -14.83 20.10 -9.30
CA THR A 255 -16.16 19.89 -9.92
C THR A 255 -16.53 18.42 -10.09
N GLN A 256 -15.56 17.51 -9.94
CA GLN A 256 -15.72 16.08 -10.22
C GLN A 256 -16.01 15.23 -8.98
N LEU A 257 -16.15 15.84 -7.79
CA LEU A 257 -16.26 15.14 -6.51
C LEU A 257 -17.67 14.56 -6.22
N GLY A 258 -18.63 14.71 -7.13
CA GLY A 258 -20.05 14.47 -6.86
C GLY A 258 -20.44 13.02 -6.52
N ASN A 259 -19.60 12.03 -6.84
CA ASN A 259 -19.84 10.62 -6.52
C ASN A 259 -19.00 10.09 -5.34
N LEU A 260 -18.15 10.93 -4.74
CA LEU A 260 -17.41 10.56 -3.54
C LEU A 260 -18.38 10.30 -2.38
N LYS A 261 -18.16 9.17 -1.72
CA LYS A 261 -18.80 8.78 -0.46
C LYS A 261 -17.89 9.07 0.74
N ARG A 262 -16.60 9.23 0.51
CA ARG A 262 -15.61 9.56 1.54
C ARG A 262 -14.40 10.26 0.91
N MET A 263 -13.86 11.22 1.64
CA MET A 263 -12.52 11.76 1.41
C MET A 263 -11.70 11.59 2.69
N ASP A 264 -10.51 11.02 2.59
CA ASP A 264 -9.59 10.90 3.74
C ASP A 264 -8.38 11.80 3.51
N LEU A 265 -8.24 12.80 4.36
CA LEU A 265 -7.16 13.77 4.36
C LEU A 265 -6.42 13.74 5.71
N SER A 266 -6.53 12.66 6.49
CA SER A 266 -5.90 12.58 7.82
C SER A 266 -4.38 12.79 7.75
N HIS A 267 -3.77 13.33 8.80
CA HIS A 267 -2.37 13.78 8.79
C HIS A 267 -2.12 14.80 7.69
N HIS A 268 -2.37 16.07 8.03
CA HIS A 268 -2.39 17.19 7.09
C HIS A 268 -1.98 18.51 7.76
N TYR A 269 -1.71 19.51 6.93
CA TYR A 269 -1.32 20.88 7.32
C TYR A 269 -2.38 21.92 6.91
N ILE A 270 -3.62 21.48 6.68
CA ILE A 270 -4.77 22.33 6.33
C ILE A 270 -5.19 23.20 7.53
N SER A 271 -5.41 24.50 7.30
CA SER A 271 -5.86 25.42 8.34
C SER A 271 -7.26 25.10 8.85
N GLU A 272 -7.57 25.46 10.09
CA GLU A 272 -8.91 25.27 10.69
C GLU A 272 -10.02 25.84 9.79
N ALA A 273 -9.79 27.00 9.19
CA ALA A 273 -10.77 27.66 8.31
C ALA A 273 -11.10 26.82 7.05
N ASN A 274 -10.12 26.11 6.49
CA ASN A 274 -10.36 25.23 5.35
C ASN A 274 -10.88 23.85 5.79
N GLN A 275 -10.48 23.36 6.95
CA GLN A 275 -11.09 22.16 7.56
C GLN A 275 -12.60 22.35 7.78
N GLU A 276 -13.04 23.51 8.27
CA GLU A 276 -14.48 23.83 8.42
C GLU A 276 -15.23 23.76 7.09
N LYS A 277 -14.65 24.31 6.01
CA LYS A 277 -15.25 24.25 4.67
C LYS A 277 -15.31 22.81 4.14
N LEU A 278 -14.26 22.03 4.35
CA LEU A 278 -14.19 20.63 3.93
C LEU A 278 -15.23 19.78 4.67
N ASN A 279 -15.40 19.98 5.97
CA ASN A 279 -16.43 19.32 6.77
C ASN A 279 -17.87 19.68 6.35
N ALA A 280 -18.06 20.80 5.64
CA ALA A 280 -19.35 21.20 5.11
C ALA A 280 -19.70 20.56 3.75
N LEU A 281 -18.80 19.77 3.16
CA LEU A 281 -19.06 19.01 1.94
C LEU A 281 -20.19 17.97 2.16
N PRO A 282 -20.92 17.57 1.09
CA PRO A 282 -22.10 16.71 1.21
C PRO A 282 -21.77 15.22 1.49
N PHE A 283 -20.51 14.90 1.77
CA PHE A 283 -20.02 13.56 2.12
C PHE A 283 -18.99 13.66 3.25
N PRO A 284 -18.79 12.58 4.02
CA PRO A 284 -17.78 12.54 5.07
C PRO A 284 -16.36 12.87 4.56
N VAL A 285 -15.74 13.87 5.18
CA VAL A 285 -14.30 14.16 5.07
C VAL A 285 -13.65 13.81 6.40
N ARG A 286 -12.57 13.04 6.37
CA ARG A 286 -11.77 12.72 7.54
C ARG A 286 -10.55 13.63 7.59
N LEU A 287 -10.38 14.32 8.70
CA LEU A 287 -9.36 15.33 8.97
C LEU A 287 -8.71 15.05 10.33
N ASP A 288 -8.41 13.77 10.60
CA ASP A 288 -7.76 13.38 11.84
C ASP A 288 -6.29 13.81 11.81
N ASP A 289 -5.67 14.01 12.98
CA ASP A 289 -4.22 14.26 13.11
C ASP A 289 -3.72 15.53 12.38
N PRO A 290 -4.26 16.74 12.67
CA PRO A 290 -3.73 17.98 12.10
C PRO A 290 -2.28 18.22 12.58
N GLN A 291 -1.41 18.62 11.66
CA GLN A 291 -0.01 18.98 11.89
C GLN A 291 0.20 20.49 11.81
N GLU A 292 1.30 20.95 12.41
CA GLU A 292 1.78 22.34 12.32
C GLU A 292 3.03 22.39 11.44
N ASP A 293 3.11 23.41 10.59
CA ASP A 293 4.28 23.72 9.78
C ASP A 293 5.52 23.86 10.70
N ASP A 294 6.65 23.25 10.32
CA ASP A 294 7.92 23.46 11.01
C ASP A 294 8.66 24.65 10.38
N GLU A 295 9.19 25.56 11.20
CA GLU A 295 9.82 26.80 10.75
C GLU A 295 11.30 26.81 11.18
N GLU A 296 12.21 26.63 10.22
CA GLU A 296 13.66 26.71 10.45
C GLU A 296 14.29 27.68 9.43
N ASP A 297 15.08 28.64 9.91
CA ASP A 297 15.81 29.62 9.08
C ASP A 297 14.96 30.38 8.02
N ASP A 298 13.74 30.80 8.40
CA ASP A 298 12.73 31.46 7.53
C ASP A 298 12.17 30.55 6.42
N GLU A 299 12.41 29.23 6.48
CA GLU A 299 11.83 28.22 5.60
C GLU A 299 10.76 27.39 6.33
N VAL A 300 9.71 27.02 5.59
CA VAL A 300 8.59 26.22 6.11
C VAL A 300 8.73 24.78 5.60
N TYR A 301 8.75 23.84 6.53
CA TYR A 301 8.87 22.42 6.28
C TYR A 301 7.60 21.66 6.70
N ARG A 302 7.28 20.64 5.91
CA ARG A 302 6.20 19.69 6.19
C ARG A 302 6.74 18.29 6.01
N TYR A 303 6.27 17.38 6.84
CA TYR A 303 6.73 16.01 6.86
C TYR A 303 5.58 15.08 6.48
N VAL A 304 5.92 13.99 5.78
CA VAL A 304 5.01 12.87 5.59
C VAL A 304 4.92 12.07 6.90
N ALA A 305 3.82 11.34 7.09
CA ALA A 305 3.59 10.61 8.33
C ALA A 305 4.51 9.39 8.48
N VAL A 306 4.98 8.81 7.35
CA VAL A 306 5.77 7.58 7.33
C VAL A 306 6.93 7.68 6.34
N GLY A 307 8.05 8.27 6.78
CA GLY A 307 9.31 8.21 6.03
C GLY A 307 10.18 6.99 6.39
N GLU A 308 10.37 6.77 7.69
CA GLU A 308 11.05 5.64 8.34
C GLU A 308 10.04 4.73 9.06
#